data_AF-A0A7C5M290-F1
#
_entry.id   AF-A0A7C5M290-F1
#
_cell.length_a   1.000
_cell.length_b   1.000
_cell.length_c   1.000
_cell.angle_alpha   90.00
_cell.angle_beta   90.00
_cell.angle_gamma   90.00
#
_symmetry.space_group_name_H-M   'P 1'
#
loop_
_entity.id
_entity.type
_entity.pdbx_description
1 polymer ?
#
loop_
_entity_poly.entity_id
_entity_poly.type
_entity_poly.pdbx_seq_one_letter_code
_entity_poly.pdbx_strand_id
1 'polypeptide(L)'
;MGRYHFETGLTPKQGAEVVNTIQYFAIENTRLGIPLIFSEECPHGHMAIGATVFPVPISLASTWNPKLIEKMASVIATETRIQGGSVRYGPILDVARDPRWSRVEETFGEDPYLCSQTGVAMVKGFQGKSLNTDYTIIATLKHFAAYGESEGGHNCAPRILDQEN
;
A
#
# COMPACT_ATOMS: atom_id res chain seq x y z
N MET A 1 19.23 3.14 -13.66
CA MET A 1 18.72 3.21 -12.28
C MET A 1 18.91 4.64 -11.80
N GLY A 2 17.83 5.41 -11.67
CA GLY A 2 17.92 6.83 -11.30
C GLY A 2 18.49 6.96 -9.89
N ARG A 3 19.46 7.86 -9.70
CA ARG A 3 19.99 8.15 -8.38
C ARG A 3 18.95 8.99 -7.63
N TYR A 4 18.33 8.42 -6.60
CA TYR A 4 17.47 9.15 -5.68
C TYR A 4 18.37 10.01 -4.79
N HIS A 5 18.38 11.32 -5.03
CA HIS A 5 19.10 12.28 -4.23
C HIS A 5 18.10 13.00 -3.32
N PHE A 6 18.44 13.20 -2.05
CA PHE A 6 17.67 14.05 -1.13
C PHE A 6 17.47 15.49 -1.68
N GLU A 7 18.28 15.89 -2.66
CA GLU A 7 18.26 17.20 -3.29
C GLU A 7 17.09 17.40 -4.27
N THR A 8 16.48 16.33 -4.81
CA THR A 8 15.46 16.44 -5.88
C THR A 8 14.06 15.99 -5.46
N GLY A 9 13.86 15.51 -4.23
CA GLY A 9 12.55 15.14 -3.72
C GLY A 9 12.24 15.78 -2.38
N LEU A 10 10.96 15.71 -1.99
CA LEU A 10 10.49 16.32 -0.73
C LEU A 10 10.96 15.50 0.46
N THR A 11 11.55 16.17 1.45
CA THR A 11 11.73 15.60 2.80
C THR A 11 10.36 15.38 3.47
N PRO A 12 10.26 14.58 4.55
CA PRO A 12 8.98 14.36 5.23
C PRO A 12 8.27 15.65 5.67
N LYS A 13 9.05 16.63 6.18
CA LYS A 13 8.52 17.93 6.58
C LYS A 13 7.96 18.70 5.37
N GLN A 14 8.71 18.75 4.26
CA GLN A 14 8.28 19.43 3.04
C GLN A 14 7.05 18.75 2.42
N GLY A 15 6.97 17.42 2.47
CA GLY A 15 5.79 16.66 2.03
C GLY A 15 4.53 17.11 2.77
N ALA A 16 4.58 17.17 4.09
CA ALA A 16 3.49 17.66 4.92
C ALA A 16 3.12 19.13 4.61
N GLU A 17 4.11 20.01 4.46
CA GLU A 17 3.90 21.43 4.13
C GLU A 17 3.22 21.61 2.76
N VAL A 18 3.63 20.83 1.75
CA VAL A 18 3.02 20.86 0.41
C VAL A 18 1.59 20.34 0.45
N VAL A 19 1.34 19.20 1.10
CA VAL A 19 -0.02 18.66 1.23
C VAL A 19 -0.94 19.65 1.95
N ASN A 20 -0.48 20.25 3.05
CA ASN A 20 -1.25 21.27 3.77
C ASN A 20 -1.55 22.48 2.88
N THR A 21 -0.57 22.97 2.12
CA THR A 21 -0.76 24.08 1.18
C THR A 21 -1.87 23.77 0.17
N ILE A 22 -1.86 22.57 -0.40
CA ILE A 22 -2.89 22.14 -1.36
C ILE A 22 -4.25 21.99 -0.68
N GLN A 23 -4.30 21.44 0.54
CA GLN A 23 -5.54 21.32 1.31
C GLN A 23 -6.16 22.69 1.63
N TYR A 24 -5.37 23.65 2.12
CA TYR A 24 -5.86 25.02 2.37
C TYR A 24 -6.43 25.63 1.10
N PHE A 25 -5.74 25.46 -0.04
CA PHE A 25 -6.27 25.93 -1.32
C PHE A 25 -7.63 25.29 -1.66
N ALA A 26 -7.74 23.96 -1.55
CA ALA A 26 -8.98 23.25 -1.85
C ALA A 26 -10.15 23.69 -0.95
N ILE A 27 -9.88 23.92 0.34
CA ILE A 27 -10.90 24.30 1.32
C ILE A 27 -11.32 25.77 1.15
N GLU A 28 -10.35 26.68 1.00
CA GLU A 28 -10.61 28.12 1.03
C GLU A 28 -10.96 28.71 -0.33
N ASN A 29 -10.53 28.09 -1.43
CA ASN A 29 -10.63 28.66 -2.78
C ASN A 29 -11.56 27.86 -3.71
N THR A 30 -12.29 26.87 -3.20
CA THR A 30 -13.34 26.17 -3.96
C THR A 30 -14.72 26.44 -3.38
N ARG A 31 -15.75 26.45 -4.22
CA ARG A 31 -17.13 26.78 -3.82
C ARG A 31 -17.67 25.95 -2.65
N LEU A 32 -17.25 24.68 -2.54
CA LEU A 32 -17.77 23.73 -1.55
C LEU A 32 -16.81 23.48 -0.38
N GLY A 33 -15.54 23.89 -0.48
CA GLY A 33 -14.54 23.68 0.56
C GLY A 33 -14.32 22.22 0.95
N ILE A 34 -14.49 21.28 0.01
CA ILE A 34 -14.32 19.84 0.28
C ILE A 34 -12.82 19.51 0.26
N PRO A 35 -12.26 18.90 1.32
CA PRO A 35 -10.86 18.52 1.37
C PRO A 35 -10.54 17.39 0.39
N LEU A 36 -9.28 17.33 -0.05
CA LEU A 36 -8.79 16.30 -0.95
C LEU A 36 -8.39 15.03 -0.19
N ILE A 37 -8.50 13.90 -0.88
CA ILE A 37 -7.96 12.62 -0.42
C ILE A 37 -6.63 12.37 -1.13
N PHE A 38 -5.53 12.36 -0.37
CA PHE A 38 -4.22 12.00 -0.87
C PHE A 38 -4.01 10.49 -0.75
N SER A 39 -3.77 9.85 -1.89
CA SER A 39 -3.57 8.40 -2.00
C SER A 39 -2.11 8.11 -2.34
N GLU A 40 -1.49 7.23 -1.57
CA GLU A 40 -0.06 6.91 -1.67
C GLU A 40 0.18 5.43 -1.98
N GLU A 41 1.33 5.12 -2.56
CA GLU A 41 1.84 3.76 -2.62
C GLU A 41 2.65 3.46 -1.35
N CYS A 42 2.32 2.36 -0.68
CA CYS A 42 3.10 1.93 0.48
C CYS A 42 3.34 0.40 0.54
N PRO A 43 3.88 -0.23 -0.52
CA PRO A 43 3.92 -1.70 -0.64
C PRO A 43 4.73 -2.37 0.49
N HIS A 44 5.84 -1.76 0.91
CA HIS A 44 6.70 -2.23 2.00
C HIS A 44 7.38 -1.06 2.74
N GLY A 45 6.63 0.01 2.98
CA GLY A 45 7.12 1.31 3.42
C GLY A 45 6.42 2.41 2.66
N HIS A 46 6.29 3.61 3.22
CA HIS A 46 5.79 4.77 2.46
C HIS A 46 6.80 5.10 1.34
N MET A 47 6.35 5.20 0.07
CA MET A 47 7.23 5.47 -1.06
C MET A 47 7.67 6.94 -1.14
N ALA A 48 8.23 7.45 -0.04
CA ALA A 48 8.70 8.81 0.12
C ALA A 48 10.12 8.84 0.72
N ILE A 49 10.85 9.93 0.46
CA ILE A 49 12.21 10.12 0.96
C ILE A 49 12.17 10.23 2.49
N GLY A 50 13.05 9.50 3.17
CA GLY A 50 13.17 9.52 4.63
C GLY A 50 12.17 8.63 5.37
N ALA A 51 11.32 7.88 4.67
CA ALA A 51 10.49 6.84 5.26
C ALA A 51 11.25 5.52 5.45
N THR A 52 10.74 4.67 6.35
CA THR A 52 11.32 3.35 6.63
C THR A 52 11.03 2.38 5.49
N VAL A 53 12.05 1.64 5.03
CA VAL A 53 11.92 0.58 4.03
C VAL A 53 11.95 -0.78 4.72
N PHE A 54 10.87 -1.53 4.59
CA PHE A 54 10.73 -2.91 5.07
C PHE A 54 11.01 -3.93 3.95
N PRO A 55 11.19 -5.22 4.28
CA PRO A 55 11.24 -6.28 3.27
C PRO A 55 9.99 -6.30 2.38
N VAL A 56 10.15 -6.72 1.13
CA VAL A 56 9.03 -6.88 0.18
C VAL A 56 7.98 -7.88 0.70
N PRO A 57 6.70 -7.77 0.26
CA PRO A 57 5.59 -8.58 0.75
C PRO A 57 5.84 -10.09 0.85
N ILE A 58 6.46 -10.71 -0.15
CA ILE A 58 6.68 -12.17 -0.13
C ILE A 58 7.68 -12.59 0.97
N SER A 59 8.67 -11.74 1.25
CA SER A 59 9.63 -11.92 2.34
C SER A 59 8.97 -11.71 3.71
N LEU A 60 8.03 -10.77 3.81
CA LEU A 60 7.24 -10.55 5.03
C LEU A 60 6.32 -11.74 5.33
N ALA A 61 5.64 -12.27 4.31
CA ALA A 61 4.77 -13.44 4.45
C ALA A 61 5.56 -14.67 4.93
N SER A 62 6.81 -14.81 4.49
CA SER A 62 7.73 -15.88 4.92
C SER A 62 8.04 -15.86 6.43
N THR A 63 7.69 -14.80 7.16
CA THR A 63 7.81 -14.76 8.63
C THR A 63 6.72 -15.54 9.36
N TRP A 64 5.59 -15.83 8.71
CA TRP A 64 4.39 -16.43 9.32
C TRP A 64 3.96 -15.72 10.61
N ASN A 65 4.19 -14.41 10.71
CA ASN A 65 3.95 -13.64 11.93
C ASN A 65 2.99 -12.46 11.69
N PRO A 66 1.67 -12.71 11.67
CA PRO A 66 0.65 -11.67 11.47
C PRO A 66 0.75 -10.52 12.49
N LYS A 67 1.13 -10.80 13.74
CA LYS A 67 1.27 -9.75 14.77
C LYS A 67 2.41 -8.78 14.46
N LEU A 68 3.53 -9.29 13.95
CA LEU A 68 4.65 -8.46 13.53
C LEU A 68 4.28 -7.62 12.30
N ILE A 69 3.56 -8.22 11.35
CA ILE A 69 3.09 -7.54 10.13
C ILE A 69 2.09 -6.43 10.47
N GLU A 70 1.17 -6.65 11.42
CA GLU A 70 0.24 -5.63 11.92
C GLU A 70 1.01 -4.45 12.53
N LYS A 71 2.03 -4.71 13.37
CA LYS A 71 2.89 -3.67 13.94
C LYS A 71 3.64 -2.90 12.86
N MET A 72 4.21 -3.59 11.89
CA MET A 72 4.89 -2.97 10.75
C MET A 72 3.94 -2.07 9.96
N ALA A 73 2.74 -2.56 9.64
CA ALA A 73 1.73 -1.78 8.92
C ALA A 73 1.32 -0.51 9.69
N SER A 74 1.27 -0.55 11.03
CA SER A 74 1.00 0.66 11.83
C SER A 74 2.11 1.72 11.75
N VAL A 75 3.37 1.30 11.60
CA VAL A 75 4.50 2.23 11.37
C VAL A 75 4.36 2.88 10.00
N ILE A 76 4.10 2.08 8.96
CA ILE A 76 3.88 2.58 7.59
C ILE A 76 2.70 3.57 7.57
N ALA A 77 1.61 3.25 8.26
CA ALA A 77 0.45 4.13 8.38
C ALA A 77 0.81 5.48 8.99
N THR A 78 1.54 5.45 10.12
CA THR A 78 1.97 6.65 10.81
C THR A 78 2.87 7.51 9.92
N GLU A 79 3.90 6.92 9.32
CA GLU A 79 4.84 7.66 8.45
C GLU A 79 4.18 8.25 7.20
N THR A 80 3.16 7.58 6.67
CA THR A 80 2.36 8.07 5.54
C THR A 80 1.45 9.22 6.00
N ARG A 81 0.77 9.04 7.14
CA ARG A 81 -0.22 9.98 7.66
C ARG A 81 0.39 11.32 8.05
N ILE A 82 1.54 11.32 8.73
CA ILE A 82 2.24 12.55 9.13
C ILE A 82 2.77 13.36 7.94
N GLN A 83 2.89 12.75 6.76
CA GLN A 83 3.28 13.41 5.52
C GLN A 83 2.07 13.85 4.67
N GLY A 84 0.84 13.60 5.14
CA GLY A 84 -0.41 14.04 4.50
C GLY A 84 -1.18 12.95 3.74
N GLY A 85 -0.61 11.75 3.59
CA GLY A 85 -1.30 10.62 2.97
C GLY A 85 -2.49 10.16 3.82
N SER A 86 -3.61 9.85 3.17
CA SER A 86 -4.87 9.47 3.82
C SER A 86 -5.36 8.09 3.40
N VAL A 87 -5.04 7.69 2.17
CA VAL A 87 -5.34 6.39 1.59
C VAL A 87 -4.02 5.78 1.13
N ARG A 88 -3.91 4.45 1.20
CA ARG A 88 -2.87 3.72 0.47
C ARG A 88 -3.44 2.70 -0.49
N TYR A 89 -2.73 2.48 -1.59
CA TYR A 89 -3.01 1.39 -2.50
C TYR A 89 -2.36 0.09 -2.01
N GLY A 90 -3.17 -0.76 -1.41
CA GLY A 90 -2.83 -2.09 -0.93
C GLY A 90 -3.57 -2.47 0.37
N PRO A 91 -3.29 -3.66 0.92
CA PRO A 91 -2.29 -4.62 0.46
C PRO A 91 -2.66 -5.31 -0.86
N ILE A 92 -1.67 -5.91 -1.50
CA ILE A 92 -1.88 -6.79 -2.65
C ILE A 92 -2.27 -8.17 -2.12
N LEU A 93 -3.44 -8.66 -2.55
CA LEU A 93 -3.99 -9.97 -2.15
C LEU A 93 -4.10 -10.92 -3.33
N ASP A 94 -3.39 -10.63 -4.42
CA ASP A 94 -3.20 -11.60 -5.49
C ASP A 94 -2.49 -12.84 -4.96
N VAL A 95 -2.94 -14.01 -5.40
CA VAL A 95 -2.32 -15.29 -5.10
C VAL A 95 -1.37 -15.61 -6.25
N ALA A 96 -0.06 -15.60 -5.99
CA ALA A 96 0.95 -15.76 -7.01
C ALA A 96 1.20 -17.25 -7.31
N ARG A 97 0.42 -17.83 -8.22
CA ARG A 97 0.61 -19.22 -8.67
C ARG A 97 1.38 -19.38 -9.97
N ASP A 98 1.65 -18.28 -10.67
CA ASP A 98 2.56 -18.27 -11.81
C ASP A 98 3.84 -17.49 -11.45
N PRO A 99 4.96 -18.15 -11.16
CA PRO A 99 6.20 -17.47 -10.76
C PRO A 99 6.84 -16.65 -11.90
N ARG A 100 6.35 -16.78 -13.15
CA ARG A 100 6.80 -15.94 -14.27
C ARG A 100 6.21 -14.54 -14.20
N TRP A 101 5.13 -14.35 -13.43
CA TRP A 101 4.47 -13.06 -13.31
C TRP A 101 5.38 -12.03 -12.67
N SER A 102 5.51 -10.86 -13.31
CA SER A 102 6.51 -9.85 -12.92
C SER A 102 6.28 -9.21 -11.55
N ARG A 103 5.12 -9.43 -10.93
CA ARG A 103 4.73 -8.80 -9.64
C ARG A 103 4.63 -9.80 -8.49
N VAL A 104 5.18 -11.01 -8.64
CA VAL A 104 5.21 -12.04 -7.58
C VAL A 104 5.78 -11.49 -6.28
N GLU A 105 6.82 -10.65 -6.35
CA GLU A 105 7.47 -10.03 -5.18
C GLU A 105 6.52 -9.18 -4.31
N GLU A 106 5.44 -8.67 -4.92
CA GLU A 106 4.46 -7.80 -4.28
C GLU A 106 3.35 -8.58 -3.55
N THR A 107 3.31 -9.90 -3.72
CA THR A 107 2.29 -10.78 -3.11
C THR A 107 2.75 -11.39 -1.79
N PHE A 108 1.84 -12.06 -1.09
CA PHE A 108 2.18 -12.87 0.09
C PHE A 108 2.42 -14.35 -0.23
N GLY A 109 2.61 -14.68 -1.52
CA GLY A 109 2.88 -16.04 -2.00
C GLY A 109 1.69 -16.71 -2.68
N GLU A 110 1.73 -18.04 -2.72
CA GLU A 110 0.81 -18.89 -3.51
C GLU A 110 -0.36 -19.48 -2.71
N ASP A 111 -0.37 -19.29 -1.39
CA ASP A 111 -1.37 -19.86 -0.48
C ASP A 111 -2.47 -18.83 -0.12
N PRO A 112 -3.75 -19.09 -0.49
CA PRO A 112 -4.85 -18.18 -0.15
C PRO A 112 -5.01 -17.91 1.35
N TYR A 113 -4.72 -18.90 2.21
CA TYR A 113 -4.86 -18.72 3.65
C TYR A 113 -3.81 -17.75 4.20
N LEU A 114 -2.53 -17.94 3.86
CA LEU A 114 -1.44 -17.05 4.22
C LEU A 114 -1.67 -15.63 3.68
N CYS A 115 -2.09 -15.50 2.41
CA CYS A 115 -2.46 -14.21 1.82
C CYS A 115 -3.58 -13.53 2.61
N SER A 116 -4.63 -14.27 2.96
CA SER A 116 -5.75 -13.75 3.74
C SER A 116 -5.32 -13.31 5.15
N GLN A 117 -4.59 -14.15 5.89
CA GLN A 117 -4.18 -13.82 7.27
C GLN A 117 -3.23 -12.61 7.28
N THR A 118 -2.31 -12.54 6.33
CA THR A 118 -1.38 -11.43 6.18
C THR A 118 -2.10 -10.14 5.77
N GLY A 119 -3.03 -10.24 4.83
CA GLY A 119 -3.89 -9.13 4.41
C GLY A 119 -4.68 -8.53 5.55
N VAL A 120 -5.35 -9.37 6.36
CA VAL A 120 -6.09 -8.94 7.55
C VAL A 120 -5.18 -8.21 8.54
N ALA A 121 -3.98 -8.75 8.81
CA ALA A 121 -3.02 -8.11 9.70
C ALA A 121 -2.56 -6.74 9.20
N MET A 122 -2.25 -6.62 7.91
CA MET A 122 -1.90 -5.33 7.32
C MET A 122 -3.04 -4.31 7.42
N VAL A 123 -4.27 -4.69 7.04
CA VAL A 123 -5.45 -3.80 7.13
C VAL A 123 -5.69 -3.33 8.56
N LYS A 124 -5.57 -4.22 9.55
CA LYS A 124 -5.67 -3.85 10.97
C LYS A 124 -4.59 -2.84 11.37
N GLY A 125 -3.35 -3.04 10.94
CA GLY A 125 -2.25 -2.12 11.22
C GLY A 125 -2.46 -0.75 10.57
N PHE A 126 -2.95 -0.71 9.33
CA PHE A 126 -3.21 0.55 8.62
C PHE A 126 -4.38 1.35 9.20
N GLN A 127 -5.50 0.69 9.45
CA GLN A 127 -6.76 1.36 9.80
C GLN A 127 -6.98 1.45 11.32
N GLY A 128 -6.20 0.71 12.12
CA GLY A 128 -6.35 0.65 13.57
C GLY A 128 -7.78 0.28 14.00
N LYS A 129 -8.21 0.84 15.14
CA LYS A 129 -9.60 0.74 15.61
C LYS A 129 -10.50 1.85 15.06
N SER A 130 -9.92 2.87 14.45
CA SER A 130 -10.61 4.06 13.96
C SER A 130 -9.76 4.74 12.88
N LEU A 131 -10.42 5.26 11.85
CA LEU A 131 -9.81 6.11 10.83
C LEU A 131 -9.77 7.59 11.25
N ASN A 132 -10.47 7.96 12.33
CA ASN A 132 -10.43 9.32 12.87
C ASN A 132 -9.23 9.46 13.83
N THR A 133 -8.01 9.34 13.29
CA THR A 133 -6.76 9.54 14.04
C THR A 133 -5.69 10.22 13.19
N ASP A 134 -4.61 10.65 13.85
CA ASP A 134 -3.46 11.29 13.18
C ASP A 134 -2.39 10.28 12.74
N TYR A 135 -2.66 8.97 12.81
CA TYR A 135 -1.68 7.93 12.51
C TYR A 135 -2.24 6.71 11.76
N THR A 136 -3.53 6.69 11.42
CA THR A 136 -4.16 5.64 10.60
C THR A 136 -4.48 6.15 9.20
N ILE A 137 -4.54 5.22 8.24
CA ILE A 137 -4.85 5.48 6.83
C ILE A 137 -5.79 4.40 6.30
N ILE A 138 -6.54 4.73 5.23
CA ILE A 138 -7.45 3.80 4.57
C ILE A 138 -6.65 2.80 3.73
N ALA A 139 -6.97 1.51 3.84
CA ALA A 139 -6.40 0.46 3.00
C ALA A 139 -7.29 0.19 1.78
N THR A 140 -6.69 0.14 0.59
CA THR A 140 -7.38 -0.21 -0.66
C THR A 140 -6.85 -1.54 -1.18
N LEU A 141 -7.59 -2.64 -0.95
CA LEU A 141 -7.20 -3.98 -1.39
C LEU A 141 -7.11 -4.03 -2.93
N LYS A 142 -6.04 -4.66 -3.45
CA LYS A 142 -5.81 -4.79 -4.90
C LYS A 142 -5.19 -6.16 -5.27
N HIS A 143 -5.30 -6.64 -6.49
CA HIS A 143 -6.05 -6.09 -7.63
C HIS A 143 -7.29 -6.96 -7.84
N PHE A 144 -8.48 -6.45 -7.49
CA PHE A 144 -9.70 -7.25 -7.51
C PHE A 144 -10.15 -7.56 -8.95
N ALA A 145 -10.11 -8.79 -9.43
CA ALA A 145 -9.60 -10.01 -8.78
C ALA A 145 -8.74 -10.88 -9.72
N ALA A 146 -7.97 -11.81 -9.12
CA ALA A 146 -7.20 -12.86 -9.80
C ALA A 146 -6.09 -12.37 -10.75
N TYR A 147 -5.50 -11.20 -10.47
CA TYR A 147 -4.52 -10.60 -11.37
C TYR A 147 -3.19 -11.37 -11.40
N GLY A 148 -2.81 -12.00 -10.27
CA GLY A 148 -1.59 -12.79 -10.13
C GLY A 148 -1.50 -14.10 -10.91
N GLU A 149 -2.53 -14.46 -11.67
CA GLU A 149 -2.59 -15.68 -12.48
C GLU A 149 -2.77 -15.36 -13.99
N SER A 150 -2.25 -14.23 -14.44
CA SER A 150 -2.32 -13.79 -15.85
C SER A 150 -1.66 -14.80 -16.81
N GLU A 151 -2.26 -15.03 -17.98
CA GLU A 151 -1.80 -16.02 -18.97
C GLU A 151 -0.32 -15.81 -19.36
N GLY A 152 0.46 -16.90 -19.31
CA GLY A 152 1.89 -16.88 -19.59
C GLY A 152 2.75 -16.10 -18.59
N GLY A 153 2.18 -15.63 -17.48
CA GLY A 153 2.84 -14.72 -16.54
C GLY A 153 3.01 -13.30 -17.08
N HIS A 154 2.36 -12.95 -18.19
CA HIS A 154 2.46 -11.60 -18.75
C HIS A 154 1.58 -10.62 -17.97
N ASN A 155 2.16 -9.49 -17.56
CA ASN A 155 1.41 -8.43 -16.90
C ASN A 155 0.26 -7.95 -17.81
N CYS A 156 -0.94 -7.80 -17.26
CA CYS A 156 -2.18 -7.47 -17.98
C CYS A 156 -2.71 -8.52 -18.98
N ALA A 157 -2.12 -9.72 -19.06
CA ALA A 157 -2.70 -10.80 -19.85
C ALA A 157 -4.00 -11.33 -19.22
N PRO A 158 -4.91 -11.92 -20.00
CA PRO A 158 -6.16 -12.44 -19.47
C PRO A 158 -5.92 -13.56 -18.44
N ARG A 159 -6.86 -13.73 -17.51
CA ARG A 159 -6.98 -14.91 -16.66
C ARG A 159 -8.13 -15.78 -17.18
N ILE A 160 -7.83 -17.03 -17.56
CA ILE A 160 -8.86 -17.97 -18.07
C ILE A 160 -9.57 -18.67 -16.92
N LEU A 161 -10.60 -18.06 -16.35
CA LEU A 161 -11.39 -18.68 -15.29
C LEU A 161 -12.30 -19.77 -15.89
N ASP A 162 -12.04 -21.02 -15.56
CA ASP A 162 -12.99 -22.09 -15.85
C ASP A 162 -14.24 -21.89 -14.97
N GLN A 163 -15.42 -21.84 -15.59
CA GLN A 163 -16.69 -21.63 -14.89
C GLN A 163 -17.26 -22.92 -14.25
N GLU A 164 -16.52 -24.02 -14.28
CA GLU A 164 -16.97 -25.30 -13.73
C GLU A 164 -16.18 -25.66 -12.48
N ASN A 165 -16.72 -25.25 -11.33
CA ASN A 165 -16.77 -25.98 -10.05
C ASN A 165 -17.68 -25.23 -9.06
#